data_AF-A0A671T5C0-F1
#
_entry.id   AF-A0A671T5C0-F1
#
_cell.length_a   1.000
_cell.length_b   1.000
_cell.length_c   1.000
_cell.angle_alpha   90.00
_cell.angle_beta   90.00
_cell.angle_gamma   90.00
#
_symmetry.space_group_name_H-M   'P 1'
#
loop_
_entity.id
_entity.type
_entity.pdbx_description
1 polymer ?
#
loop_
_entity_poly.entity_id
_entity_poly.type
_entity_poly.pdbx_seq_one_letter_code
_entity_poly.pdbx_strand_id
1 'polypeptide(L)'
;ATKYNGSLPGGDHGRKRSRFALYRRAKANGVKPSTVHILSNPQDSKAVNSRGQHSISFTLSRNQTVVVEYCHDNNTDMFQIGRSTESPIDFVVTDTPGGSQESEDSSSAPSTISRFACRIVCDRNPPYTARIYAAGFDSSKNIFLGEKATKWKNPDGHMDGLTTNGVLVMHPVGFPEEPTLPNASRLSLE
;
A
#
# COMPACT_ATOMS: atom_id res chain seq x y z
N ALA A 1 -9.13 -10.81 15.59
CA ALA A 1 -10.10 -9.80 16.07
C ALA A 1 -9.42 -8.44 16.14
N THR A 2 -9.98 -7.41 15.50
CA THR A 2 -9.51 -6.02 15.65
C THR A 2 -9.78 -5.55 17.07
N LYS A 3 -8.73 -5.34 17.89
CA LYS A 3 -8.87 -5.09 19.34
C LYS A 3 -9.64 -3.81 19.71
N TYR A 4 -9.82 -2.91 18.76
CA TYR A 4 -10.37 -1.58 19.04
C TYR A 4 -11.84 -1.39 18.66
N ASN A 5 -12.48 -2.34 17.97
CA ASN A 5 -13.91 -2.29 17.62
C ASN A 5 -14.47 -0.90 17.22
N GLY A 6 -13.66 -0.07 16.54
CA GLY A 6 -14.04 1.28 16.12
C GLY A 6 -13.81 2.40 17.13
N SER A 7 -12.96 2.23 18.15
CA SER A 7 -12.53 3.29 19.08
C SER A 7 -11.05 3.17 19.45
N LEU A 8 -10.26 4.23 19.22
CA LEU A 8 -8.84 4.27 19.60
C LEU A 8 -8.67 4.58 21.11
N PRO A 9 -7.64 4.03 21.78
CA PRO A 9 -7.23 4.51 23.11
C PRO A 9 -6.84 5.99 23.02
N GLY A 10 -7.51 6.84 23.81
CA GLY A 10 -7.34 8.30 23.76
C GLY A 10 -8.19 9.01 22.70
N GLY A 11 -9.09 8.30 22.00
CA GLY A 11 -10.03 8.90 21.05
C GLY A 11 -9.42 9.26 19.69
N ASP A 12 -10.27 9.76 18.80
CA ASP A 12 -9.86 10.23 17.48
C ASP A 12 -9.25 11.64 17.59
N HIS A 13 -7.98 11.79 17.19
CA HIS A 13 -7.27 13.07 17.21
C HIS A 13 -6.56 13.36 15.88
N GLY A 14 -6.99 14.44 15.23
CA GLY A 14 -6.41 14.91 13.97
C GLY A 14 -6.53 13.88 12.84
N ARG A 15 -5.38 13.36 12.39
CA ARG A 15 -5.28 12.33 11.34
C ARG A 15 -5.30 10.89 11.89
N LYS A 16 -5.16 10.69 13.19
CA LYS A 16 -5.29 9.38 13.84
C LYS A 16 -6.78 9.17 14.15
N ARG A 17 -7.40 8.24 13.43
CA ARG A 17 -8.83 7.95 13.55
C ARG A 17 -9.05 6.46 13.59
N SER A 18 -10.10 6.05 14.28
CA SER A 18 -10.58 4.66 14.34
C SER A 18 -11.31 4.22 13.07
N ARG A 19 -11.81 5.19 12.28
CA ARG A 19 -12.61 4.96 11.08
C ARG A 19 -12.16 5.87 9.94
N PHE A 20 -12.21 5.32 8.72
CA PHE A 20 -11.99 6.06 7.49
C PHE A 20 -13.09 5.73 6.47
N ALA A 21 -13.76 6.75 5.96
CA ALA A 21 -14.78 6.61 4.94
C ALA A 21 -14.21 7.05 3.59
N LEU A 22 -14.35 6.20 2.57
CA LEU A 22 -13.88 6.47 1.22
C LEU A 22 -15.02 7.13 0.44
N TYR A 23 -14.80 8.35 -0.03
CA TYR A 23 -15.75 9.08 -0.88
C TYR A 23 -15.09 9.39 -2.22
N ARG A 24 -15.88 9.37 -3.30
CA ARG A 24 -15.43 9.82 -4.61
C ARG A 24 -14.82 11.21 -4.49
N ARG A 25 -13.59 11.37 -4.98
CA ARG A 25 -12.89 12.66 -4.93
C ARG A 25 -13.45 13.63 -5.97
N ALA A 26 -13.33 14.93 -5.69
CA ALA A 26 -13.73 15.98 -6.62
C ALA A 26 -13.03 15.85 -7.98
N LYS A 27 -11.71 15.60 -7.96
CA LYS A 27 -10.91 15.26 -9.14
C LYS A 27 -10.38 13.85 -8.98
N ALA A 28 -10.35 13.10 -10.08
CA ALA A 28 -9.71 11.79 -10.11
C ALA A 28 -8.25 11.94 -9.66
N ASN A 29 -7.77 10.98 -8.90
CA ASN A 29 -6.35 10.89 -8.53
C ASN A 29 -5.79 9.48 -8.72
N GLY A 30 -6.56 8.59 -9.35
CA GLY A 30 -6.12 7.28 -9.75
C GLY A 30 -4.94 7.33 -10.71
N VAL A 31 -4.22 6.22 -10.74
CA VAL A 31 -3.07 6.02 -11.62
C VAL A 31 -3.07 4.61 -12.18
N LYS A 32 -2.48 4.43 -13.35
CA LYS A 32 -2.38 3.14 -14.03
C LYS A 32 -0.99 2.94 -14.66
N PRO A 33 -0.52 1.69 -14.80
CA PRO A 33 0.77 1.40 -15.43
C PRO A 33 0.88 2.05 -16.83
N SER A 34 2.07 2.52 -17.16
CA SER A 34 2.39 3.19 -18.42
C SER A 34 3.75 2.71 -18.93
N THR A 35 4.72 3.61 -19.11
CA THR A 35 6.01 3.32 -19.73
C THR A 35 6.87 2.45 -18.83
N VAL A 36 7.59 1.50 -19.40
CA VAL A 36 8.58 0.69 -18.67
C VAL A 36 9.99 1.07 -19.12
N HIS A 37 10.84 1.40 -18.15
CA HIS A 37 12.25 1.71 -18.35
C HIS A 37 13.13 0.62 -17.75
N ILE A 38 14.09 0.14 -18.51
CA ILE A 38 15.13 -0.78 -18.01
C ILE A 38 16.42 0.03 -17.92
N LEU A 39 16.91 0.22 -16.69
CA LEU A 39 18.04 1.07 -16.39
C LEU A 39 19.22 0.22 -15.90
N SER A 40 20.41 0.53 -16.41
CA SER A 40 21.65 -0.17 -16.04
C SER A 40 22.27 0.37 -14.74
N ASN A 41 21.87 1.57 -14.29
CA ASN A 41 22.34 2.16 -13.04
C ASN A 41 21.14 2.58 -12.18
N PRO A 42 21.03 2.11 -10.92
CA PRO A 42 19.96 2.51 -10.01
C PRO A 42 19.87 4.03 -9.79
N GLN A 43 20.97 4.78 -9.91
CA GLN A 43 20.92 6.25 -9.76
C GLN A 43 20.10 6.93 -10.86
N ASP A 44 20.01 6.32 -12.05
CA ASP A 44 19.25 6.87 -13.18
C ASP A 44 17.74 6.81 -12.91
N SER A 45 17.29 5.93 -11.99
CA SER A 45 15.88 5.88 -11.59
C SER A 45 15.38 7.20 -11.01
N LYS A 46 16.26 7.98 -10.35
CA LYS A 46 15.91 9.30 -9.83
C LYS A 46 15.56 10.29 -10.95
N ALA A 47 16.20 10.18 -12.11
CA ALA A 47 15.93 11.03 -13.26
C ALA A 47 14.58 10.70 -13.92
N VAL A 48 14.14 9.44 -13.84
CA VAL A 48 12.78 9.04 -14.27
C VAL A 48 11.74 9.55 -13.27
N ASN A 49 12.00 9.39 -11.97
CA ASN A 49 11.08 9.78 -10.90
C ASN A 49 10.87 11.31 -10.79
N SER A 50 11.79 12.13 -11.30
CA SER A 50 11.68 13.59 -11.23
C SER A 50 10.66 14.20 -12.20
N ARG A 51 10.07 13.40 -13.10
CA ARG A 51 9.06 13.85 -14.08
C ARG A 51 7.69 14.15 -13.47
N GLY A 52 7.55 14.01 -12.15
CA GLY A 52 6.32 14.34 -11.42
C GLY A 52 5.18 13.31 -11.59
N GLN A 53 5.44 12.23 -12.34
CA GLN A 53 4.56 11.07 -12.45
C GLN A 53 4.78 10.11 -11.28
N HIS A 54 3.83 9.20 -11.07
CA HIS A 54 4.03 8.11 -10.12
C HIS A 54 4.90 7.02 -10.75
N SER A 55 5.61 6.25 -9.94
CA SER A 55 6.45 5.17 -10.45
C SER A 55 6.61 4.02 -9.45
N ILE A 56 6.91 2.83 -9.96
CA ILE A 56 7.38 1.70 -9.18
C ILE A 56 8.77 1.30 -9.67
N SER A 57 9.74 1.31 -8.76
CA SER A 57 11.13 0.98 -9.01
C SER A 57 11.45 -0.41 -8.48
N PHE A 58 11.73 -1.35 -9.39
CA PHE A 58 12.14 -2.72 -9.10
C PHE A 58 13.65 -2.86 -9.32
N THR A 59 14.44 -2.78 -8.26
CA THR A 59 15.89 -3.01 -8.35
C THR A 59 16.17 -4.51 -8.38
N LEU A 60 16.53 -5.02 -9.57
CA LEU A 60 16.86 -6.43 -9.81
C LEU A 60 18.26 -6.77 -9.33
N SER A 61 19.22 -5.89 -9.58
CA SER A 61 20.60 -5.98 -9.12
C SER A 61 21.24 -4.58 -9.07
N ARG A 62 22.49 -4.51 -8.63
CA ARG A 62 23.31 -3.28 -8.67
C ARG A 62 23.39 -2.64 -10.05
N ASN A 63 23.19 -3.44 -11.11
CA ASN A 63 23.35 -3.03 -12.50
C ASN A 63 22.03 -3.12 -13.29
N GLN A 64 20.90 -3.32 -12.62
CA GLN A 64 19.62 -3.41 -13.32
C GLN A 64 18.46 -2.99 -12.41
N THR A 65 17.76 -1.93 -12.82
CA THR A 65 16.51 -1.48 -12.22
C THR A 65 15.45 -1.34 -13.29
N VAL A 66 14.28 -1.92 -13.07
CA VAL A 66 13.11 -1.71 -13.93
C VAL A 66 12.22 -0.66 -13.26
N VAL A 67 11.95 0.44 -13.95
CA VAL A 67 11.04 1.48 -13.47
C VAL A 67 9.78 1.45 -14.32
N VAL A 68 8.63 1.26 -13.69
CA VAL A 68 7.32 1.36 -14.33
C VAL A 68 6.74 2.72 -13.99
N GLU A 69 6.59 3.60 -14.98
CA GLU A 69 5.88 4.87 -14.85
C GLU A 69 4.38 4.62 -14.76
N TYR A 70 3.68 5.49 -14.03
CA TYR A 70 2.23 5.46 -13.87
C TYR A 70 1.64 6.78 -14.33
N CYS A 71 0.76 6.69 -15.32
CA CYS A 71 0.03 7.84 -15.83
C CYS A 71 -1.28 8.04 -15.08
N HIS A 72 -1.88 9.21 -15.24
CA HIS A 72 -3.15 9.53 -14.61
C HIS A 72 -4.27 8.64 -15.15
N ASP A 73 -5.12 8.14 -14.24
CA ASP A 73 -6.36 7.45 -14.58
C ASP A 73 -7.58 8.29 -14.14
N ASN A 74 -8.36 8.73 -15.12
CA ASN A 74 -9.57 9.52 -14.91
C ASN A 74 -10.73 8.69 -14.34
N ASN A 75 -10.63 7.35 -14.36
CA ASN A 75 -11.70 6.44 -14.00
C ASN A 75 -11.62 5.93 -12.56
N THR A 76 -10.54 6.23 -11.84
CA THR A 76 -10.32 5.70 -10.49
C THR A 76 -9.93 6.79 -9.50
N ASP A 77 -10.21 6.53 -8.23
CA ASP A 77 -9.68 7.26 -7.08
C ASP A 77 -8.77 6.34 -6.28
N MET A 78 -7.63 6.88 -5.84
CA MET A 78 -6.67 6.18 -5.00
C MET A 78 -6.66 6.77 -3.59
N PHE A 79 -6.62 5.88 -2.59
CA PHE A 79 -6.48 6.20 -1.18
C PHE A 79 -5.32 5.42 -0.58
N GLN A 80 -4.41 6.06 0.14
CA GLN A 80 -3.25 5.38 0.71
C GLN A 80 -3.33 5.28 2.22
N ILE A 81 -2.92 4.12 2.72
CA ILE A 81 -2.92 3.78 4.13
C ILE A 81 -1.50 3.47 4.56
N GLY A 82 -1.10 3.95 5.73
CA GLY A 82 0.21 3.64 6.28
C GLY A 82 0.45 4.36 7.60
N ARG A 83 1.61 4.09 8.23
CA ARG A 83 1.95 4.75 9.51
C ARG A 83 2.54 6.15 9.36
N SER A 84 2.91 6.55 8.14
CA SER A 84 3.48 7.88 7.90
C SER A 84 2.39 8.94 8.01
N THR A 85 2.74 10.12 8.53
CA THR A 85 1.85 11.30 8.56
C THR A 85 2.05 12.22 7.35
N GLU A 86 2.88 11.81 6.39
CA GLU A 86 3.15 12.57 5.17
C GLU A 86 1.89 12.77 4.33
N SER A 87 1.92 13.79 3.46
CA SER A 87 0.76 14.19 2.65
C SER A 87 0.17 13.09 1.76
N PRO A 88 0.92 12.09 1.24
CA PRO A 88 0.32 11.05 0.41
C PRO A 88 -0.57 10.06 1.18
N ILE A 89 -0.55 10.07 2.52
CA ILE A 89 -1.34 9.15 3.35
C ILE A 89 -2.70 9.76 3.68
N ASP A 90 -3.77 9.09 3.26
CA ASP A 90 -5.15 9.48 3.56
C ASP A 90 -5.59 8.97 4.94
N PHE A 91 -5.13 7.77 5.33
CA PHE A 91 -5.48 7.16 6.61
C PHE A 91 -4.24 6.66 7.35
N VAL A 92 -3.96 7.31 8.49
CA VAL A 92 -2.81 7.00 9.33
C VAL A 92 -3.17 5.87 10.30
N VAL A 93 -2.42 4.77 10.24
CA VAL A 93 -2.58 3.61 11.12
C VAL A 93 -1.34 3.39 11.98
N THR A 94 -1.53 2.96 13.23
CA THR A 94 -0.46 2.66 14.18
C THR A 94 -0.59 1.25 14.71
N ASP A 95 0.51 0.68 15.23
CA ASP A 95 0.48 -0.65 15.84
C ASP A 95 -0.57 -0.69 16.95
N THR A 96 -1.25 -1.84 17.04
CA THR A 96 -2.23 -2.12 18.08
C THR A 96 -1.53 -2.88 19.20
N PRO A 97 -1.34 -2.29 20.40
CA PRO A 97 -0.68 -2.97 21.51
C PRO A 97 -1.14 -4.42 21.75
N GLY A 98 -0.17 -5.30 22.04
CA GLY A 98 -0.37 -6.67 22.50
C GLY A 98 -1.29 -6.72 23.74
N GLY A 99 -2.11 -7.75 23.90
CA GLY A 99 -3.13 -7.83 24.98
C GLY A 99 -2.54 -8.21 26.34
N SER A 100 -1.28 -7.87 26.60
CA SER A 100 -0.54 -8.30 27.78
C SER A 100 0.28 -7.14 28.30
N GLN A 101 -0.21 -6.61 29.43
CA GLN A 101 0.37 -5.60 30.32
C GLN A 101 0.43 -4.18 29.76
N GLU A 102 -0.40 -3.34 30.38
CA GLU A 102 -0.15 -1.92 30.59
C GLU A 102 1.18 -1.79 31.35
N SER A 103 2.30 -1.74 30.62
CA SER A 103 3.53 -1.18 31.14
C SER A 103 3.65 0.24 30.59
N GLU A 104 3.81 1.21 31.49
CA GLU A 104 3.95 2.64 31.19
C GLU A 104 5.26 2.99 30.44
N ASP A 105 6.00 1.99 29.93
CA ASP A 105 7.23 2.11 29.14
C ASP A 105 7.06 1.61 27.68
N SER A 106 5.90 1.85 27.08
CA SER A 106 5.58 1.40 25.71
C SER A 106 6.22 2.21 24.56
N SER A 107 7.34 2.89 24.81
CA SER A 107 7.95 3.82 23.85
C SER A 107 9.00 3.21 22.90
N SER A 108 9.32 1.92 22.99
CA SER A 108 10.55 1.38 22.37
C SER A 108 10.37 0.25 21.34
N ALA A 109 9.19 -0.36 21.20
CA ALA A 109 9.02 -1.41 20.20
C ALA A 109 8.94 -0.81 18.79
N PRO A 110 9.79 -1.23 17.83
CA PRO A 110 9.73 -0.71 16.47
C PRO A 110 8.43 -1.14 15.79
N SER A 111 7.73 -0.17 15.21
CA SER A 111 6.51 -0.41 14.42
C SER A 111 6.76 -1.39 13.28
N THR A 112 5.86 -2.35 13.13
CA THR A 112 5.90 -3.34 12.04
C THR A 112 5.13 -2.89 10.80
N ILE A 113 4.34 -1.82 10.94
CA ILE A 113 3.52 -1.26 9.87
C ILE A 113 4.41 -0.47 8.90
N SER A 114 4.19 -0.69 7.60
CA SER A 114 4.89 0.05 6.56
C SER A 114 4.46 1.53 6.55
N ARG A 115 5.40 2.42 6.24
CA ARG A 115 5.13 3.87 6.16
C ARG A 115 4.05 4.21 5.14
N PHE A 116 4.11 3.54 3.98
CA PHE A 116 3.14 3.58 2.89
C PHE A 116 2.74 2.12 2.62
N ALA A 117 1.73 1.63 3.32
CA ALA A 117 1.47 0.20 3.48
C ALA A 117 0.66 -0.40 2.33
N CYS A 118 -0.42 0.28 1.92
CA CYS A 118 -1.28 -0.18 0.83
C CYS A 118 -2.01 0.97 0.16
N ARG A 119 -2.58 0.67 -1.01
CA ARG A 119 -3.50 1.52 -1.76
C ARG A 119 -4.85 0.83 -1.83
N ILE A 120 -5.93 1.57 -1.60
CA ILE A 120 -7.27 1.20 -2.02
C ILE A 120 -7.59 2.03 -3.26
N VAL A 121 -7.92 1.36 -4.36
CA VAL A 121 -8.30 2.00 -5.62
C VAL A 121 -9.76 1.69 -5.89
N CYS A 122 -10.57 2.73 -6.03
CA CYS A 122 -12.00 2.61 -6.28
C CYS A 122 -12.34 3.11 -7.68
N ASP A 123 -13.17 2.37 -8.40
CA ASP A 123 -13.76 2.85 -9.65
C ASP A 123 -14.66 4.06 -9.37
N ARG A 124 -14.59 5.09 -10.21
CA ARG A 124 -15.41 6.32 -10.09
C ARG A 124 -16.82 6.16 -10.65
N ASN A 125 -17.09 5.05 -11.33
CA ASN A 125 -18.37 4.72 -11.95
C ASN A 125 -18.94 3.43 -11.33
N PRO A 126 -20.27 3.23 -11.36
CA PRO A 126 -20.89 2.00 -10.89
C PRO A 126 -20.24 0.75 -11.53
N PRO A 127 -20.02 -0.35 -10.78
CA PRO A 127 -20.49 -0.59 -9.41
C PRO A 127 -19.56 -0.04 -8.30
N TYR A 128 -18.63 0.87 -8.63
CA TYR A 128 -17.67 1.47 -7.69
C TYR A 128 -16.75 0.43 -7.03
N THR A 129 -16.32 -0.56 -7.81
CA THR A 129 -15.46 -1.65 -7.35
C THR A 129 -14.24 -1.09 -6.62
N ALA A 130 -14.00 -1.59 -5.40
CA ALA A 130 -12.78 -1.30 -4.65
C ALA A 130 -11.80 -2.46 -4.79
N ARG A 131 -10.54 -2.14 -5.08
CA ARG A 131 -9.42 -3.08 -5.12
C ARG A 131 -8.35 -2.61 -4.14
N ILE A 132 -7.62 -3.55 -3.56
CA ILE A 132 -6.52 -3.25 -2.64
C ILE A 132 -5.22 -3.78 -3.22
N TYR A 133 -4.17 -2.96 -3.15
CA TYR A 133 -2.84 -3.25 -3.64
C TYR A 133 -1.82 -3.06 -2.52
N ALA A 134 -0.78 -3.88 -2.50
CA ALA A 134 0.33 -3.69 -1.58
C ALA A 134 1.14 -2.42 -1.94
N ALA A 135 1.77 -1.85 -0.90
CA ALA A 135 2.51 -0.59 -0.91
C ALA A 135 1.68 0.65 -1.26
N GLY A 136 2.18 1.80 -0.83
CA GLY A 136 1.74 3.12 -1.30
C GLY A 136 2.92 3.93 -1.81
N PHE A 137 2.65 4.86 -2.72
CA PHE A 137 3.61 5.83 -3.22
C PHE A 137 4.03 6.80 -2.11
N ASP A 138 5.33 7.02 -2.00
CA ASP A 138 5.91 7.98 -1.07
C ASP A 138 5.71 9.45 -1.52
N SER A 139 6.28 10.40 -0.79
CA SER A 139 6.21 11.83 -1.15
C SER A 139 6.94 12.17 -2.46
N SER A 140 7.81 11.28 -2.96
CA SER A 140 8.42 11.38 -4.28
C SER A 140 7.58 10.68 -5.36
N LYS A 141 6.35 10.27 -5.02
CA LYS A 141 5.43 9.51 -5.88
C LYS A 141 5.98 8.15 -6.32
N ASN A 142 6.89 7.56 -5.56
CA ASN A 142 7.56 6.31 -5.93
C ASN A 142 7.26 5.18 -4.93
N ILE A 143 7.16 3.95 -5.43
CA ILE A 143 7.25 2.72 -4.65
C ILE A 143 8.60 2.06 -4.96
N PHE A 144 9.40 1.77 -3.93
CA PHE A 144 10.72 1.17 -4.11
C PHE A 144 10.78 -0.27 -3.61
N LEU A 145 11.12 -1.21 -4.50
CA LEU A 145 11.44 -2.58 -4.18
C LEU A 145 12.93 -2.83 -4.43
N GLY A 146 13.68 -2.98 -3.34
CA GLY A 146 15.12 -3.25 -3.39
C GLY A 146 15.48 -4.66 -3.85
N GLU A 147 16.78 -4.91 -3.98
CA GLU A 147 17.35 -6.19 -4.45
C GLU A 147 16.80 -7.41 -3.72
N LYS A 148 16.57 -7.29 -2.41
CA LYS A 148 16.09 -8.39 -1.53
C LYS A 148 14.57 -8.63 -1.59
N ALA A 149 13.81 -7.75 -2.24
CA ALA A 149 12.37 -7.93 -2.38
C ALA A 149 12.05 -9.02 -3.40
N THR A 150 11.03 -9.83 -3.11
CA THR A 150 10.47 -10.80 -4.06
C THR A 150 9.78 -10.05 -5.18
N LYS A 151 10.15 -10.38 -6.41
CA LYS A 151 9.70 -9.72 -7.63
C LYS A 151 9.80 -10.68 -8.79
N TRP A 152 8.86 -10.63 -9.70
CA TRP A 152 8.79 -11.54 -10.84
C TRP A 152 8.16 -10.82 -12.04
N LYS A 153 8.24 -11.47 -13.20
CA LYS A 153 7.44 -11.09 -14.37
C LYS A 153 6.22 -12.00 -14.43
N ASN A 154 5.03 -11.40 -14.55
CA ASN A 154 3.80 -12.13 -14.80
C ASN A 154 3.80 -12.73 -16.21
N PRO A 155 2.90 -13.69 -16.52
CA PRO A 155 2.76 -14.26 -17.87
C PRO A 155 2.57 -13.21 -18.97
N ASP A 156 1.94 -12.08 -18.63
CA ASP A 156 1.75 -10.94 -19.55
C ASP A 156 3.02 -10.08 -19.73
N GLY A 157 4.14 -10.47 -19.12
CA GLY A 157 5.43 -9.78 -19.20
C GLY A 157 5.59 -8.59 -18.26
N HIS A 158 4.55 -8.24 -17.49
CA HIS A 158 4.57 -7.12 -16.54
C HIS A 158 5.36 -7.48 -15.27
N MET A 159 6.09 -6.51 -14.73
CA MET A 159 6.78 -6.66 -13.45
C MET A 159 5.81 -6.54 -12.29
N ASP A 160 5.99 -7.40 -11.30
CA ASP A 160 5.25 -7.38 -10.05
C ASP A 160 6.15 -7.77 -8.87
N GLY A 161 5.68 -7.63 -7.64
CA GLY A 161 6.44 -7.97 -6.45
C GLY A 161 5.66 -7.92 -5.14
N LEU A 162 6.35 -8.30 -4.07
CA LEU A 162 5.84 -8.26 -2.71
C LEU A 162 6.62 -7.24 -1.89
N THR A 163 5.89 -6.51 -1.04
CA THR A 163 6.52 -5.74 0.04
C THR A 163 7.14 -6.68 1.08
N THR A 164 8.16 -6.21 1.79
CA THR A 164 8.93 -7.00 2.78
C THR A 164 8.03 -7.77 3.76
N ASN A 165 7.11 -7.06 4.41
CA ASN A 165 6.19 -7.64 5.39
C ASN A 165 4.88 -8.15 4.76
N GLY A 166 4.61 -7.79 3.51
CA GLY A 166 3.37 -8.12 2.82
C GLY A 166 2.15 -7.32 3.30
N VAL A 167 1.07 -7.42 2.52
CA VAL A 167 -0.28 -7.02 2.92
C VAL A 167 -1.14 -8.26 2.76
N LEU A 168 -1.91 -8.62 3.78
CA LEU A 168 -2.74 -9.82 3.78
C LEU A 168 -4.21 -9.42 3.73
N VAL A 169 -4.98 -10.11 2.90
CA VAL A 169 -6.44 -9.97 2.80
C VAL A 169 -7.08 -11.32 3.03
N MET A 170 -8.16 -11.32 3.80
CA MET A 170 -9.01 -12.49 4.02
C MET A 170 -10.41 -12.12 3.58
N HIS A 171 -11.01 -12.93 2.70
CA HIS A 171 -12.40 -12.81 2.30
C HIS A 171 -13.23 -13.79 3.13
N PRO A 172 -13.91 -13.34 4.20
CA PRO A 172 -14.72 -14.24 5.01
C PRO A 172 -15.92 -14.74 4.17
N VAL A 173 -16.15 -16.05 4.20
CA VAL A 173 -17.28 -16.72 3.51
C VAL A 173 -18.55 -16.77 4.36
N GLY A 174 -18.64 -15.95 5.41
CA GLY A 174 -19.69 -15.98 6.44
C GLY A 174 -19.18 -16.54 7.78
N PHE A 175 -20.09 -16.85 8.69
CA PHE A 175 -19.83 -17.70 9.86
C PHE A 175 -20.24 -19.12 9.47
N PRO A 176 -19.35 -19.95 8.90
CA PRO A 176 -19.74 -21.30 8.54
C PRO A 176 -19.99 -22.12 9.83
N GLU A 177 -21.02 -22.97 9.83
CA GLU A 177 -21.30 -23.92 10.92
C GLU A 177 -20.16 -24.94 11.08
N GLU A 178 -19.36 -25.15 10.04
CA GLU A 178 -18.13 -25.95 10.05
C GLU A 178 -16.89 -25.09 9.75
N PRO A 179 -15.76 -25.30 10.46
CA PRO A 179 -14.54 -24.54 10.23
C PRO A 179 -13.90 -24.91 8.89
N THR A 180 -14.20 -24.15 7.83
CA THR A 180 -13.38 -24.16 6.61
C THR A 180 -12.12 -23.33 6.81
N LEU A 181 -10.97 -23.79 6.30
CA LEU A 181 -9.73 -23.02 6.37
C LEU A 181 -9.93 -21.61 5.76
N PRO A 182 -9.55 -20.54 6.47
CA PRO A 182 -9.68 -19.19 5.95
C PRO A 182 -8.79 -19.01 4.72
N ASN A 183 -9.36 -18.54 3.61
CA ASN A 183 -8.61 -18.21 2.41
C ASN A 183 -7.98 -16.82 2.56
N ALA A 184 -6.78 -16.79 3.16
CA ALA A 184 -5.97 -15.58 3.27
C ALA A 184 -4.99 -15.49 2.10
N SER A 185 -5.02 -14.37 1.37
CA SER A 185 -4.14 -14.10 0.24
C SER A 185 -3.16 -12.97 0.58
N ARG A 186 -1.89 -13.16 0.21
CA ARG A 186 -0.90 -12.07 0.24
C ARG A 186 -1.00 -11.25 -1.04
N LEU A 187 -1.14 -9.94 -0.90
CA LEU A 187 -1.26 -9.02 -2.01
C LEU A 187 0.10 -8.68 -2.63
N SER A 188 0.09 -8.59 -3.96
CA SER A 188 1.11 -8.03 -4.84
C SER A 188 0.97 -6.51 -4.99
N LEU A 189 1.87 -5.89 -5.75
CA LEU A 189 1.79 -4.46 -6.10
C LEU A 189 0.73 -4.19 -7.17
N GLU A 190 0.54 -5.14 -8.09
CA GLU A 190 -0.39 -5.06 -9.24
C GLU A 190 -1.39 -6.22 -9.28
#